data_AF-A0A8T1TV65-F1
#
_entry.id   AF-A0A8T1TV65-F1
#
_cell.length_a   1.000
_cell.length_b   1.000
_cell.length_c   1.000
_cell.angle_alpha   90.00
_cell.angle_beta   90.00
_cell.angle_gamma   90.00
#
_symmetry.space_group_name_H-M   'P 1'
#
loop_
_entity.id
_entity.type
_entity.pdbx_description
1 polymer ?
#
loop_
_entity_poly.entity_id
_entity_poly.type
_entity_poly.pdbx_seq_one_letter_code
_entity_poly.pdbx_strand_id
1 'polypeptide(L)'
;MPNAASWTQEEDVVLCRAYLNVSEDGATGTDQSSTLFRRQIFEAFVLLAGSDGSGRNPGALKSRWSRLINPDVASYASCLASSKAESHSG
;
A
#
# COMPACT_ATOMS: atom_id res chain seq x y z
N MET A 1 -27.18 -6.40 9.16
CA MET A 1 -26.11 -5.42 8.89
C MET A 1 -25.67 -5.63 7.46
N PRO A 2 -25.57 -4.60 6.60
CA PRO A 2 -24.99 -4.79 5.28
C PRO A 2 -23.53 -5.25 5.46
N ASN A 3 -23.14 -6.31 4.74
CA ASN A 3 -21.76 -6.77 4.72
C ASN A 3 -20.86 -5.65 4.23
N ALA A 4 -19.67 -5.51 4.82
CA ALA A 4 -18.66 -4.59 4.31
C ALA A 4 -18.41 -4.90 2.82
N ALA A 5 -18.40 -3.87 1.97
CA ALA A 5 -18.16 -4.03 0.54
C ALA A 5 -16.87 -4.83 0.29
N SER A 6 -16.85 -5.70 -0.71
CA SER A 6 -15.63 -6.43 -1.09
C SER A 6 -14.57 -5.46 -1.63
N TRP A 7 -13.29 -5.76 -1.40
CA TRP A 7 -12.19 -4.99 -2.00
C TRP A 7 -12.11 -5.24 -3.50
N THR A 8 -11.88 -4.18 -4.26
CA THR A 8 -11.65 -4.22 -5.71
C THR A 8 -10.17 -4.17 -6.03
N GLN A 9 -9.81 -4.58 -7.25
CA GLN A 9 -8.42 -4.52 -7.70
C GLN A 9 -7.96 -3.07 -7.89
N GLU A 10 -8.88 -2.20 -8.30
CA GLU A 10 -8.65 -0.76 -8.43
C GLU A 10 -8.30 -0.13 -7.07
N GLU A 11 -9.01 -0.51 -6.00
CA GLU A 11 -8.68 -0.08 -4.64
C GLU A 11 -7.27 -0.55 -4.21
N ASP A 12 -6.86 -1.77 -4.57
CA ASP A 12 -5.51 -2.26 -4.27
C ASP A 12 -4.44 -1.43 -5.01
N VAL A 13 -4.67 -1.10 -6.30
CA VAL A 13 -3.76 -0.24 -7.08
C VAL A 13 -3.65 1.16 -6.46
N VAL A 14 -4.78 1.75 -6.06
CA VAL A 14 -4.79 3.06 -5.39
C VAL A 14 -4.03 3.00 -4.06
N LEU A 15 -4.19 1.93 -3.29
CA LEU A 15 -3.47 1.74 -2.03
C LEU A 15 -1.97 1.58 -2.24
N CYS A 16 -1.53 0.86 -3.28
CA CYS A 16 -0.13 0.80 -3.69
C CYS A 16 0.42 2.18 -4.04
N ARG A 17 -0.32 2.98 -4.82
CA ARG A 17 0.09 4.35 -5.18
C ARG A 17 0.20 5.26 -3.97
N ALA A 18 -0.77 5.18 -3.06
CA ALA A 18 -0.75 5.95 -1.81
C ALA A 18 0.48 5.61 -0.97
N TYR A 19 0.84 4.33 -0.87
CA TYR A 19 2.04 3.89 -0.17
C TYR A 19 3.31 4.46 -0.80
N LEU A 20 3.43 4.38 -2.14
CA LEU A 20 4.58 4.91 -2.87
C LEU A 20 4.75 6.42 -2.66
N ASN A 21 3.68 7.19 -2.84
CA ASN A 21 3.69 8.65 -2.65
C ASN A 21 4.21 9.06 -1.27
N VAL A 22 3.81 8.34 -0.22
CA VAL A 22 4.24 8.64 1.16
C VAL A 22 5.66 8.12 1.42
N SER A 23 6.05 6.99 0.84
CA SER A 23 7.41 6.43 1.02
C SER A 23 8.49 7.25 0.30
N GLU A 24 8.14 7.92 -0.81
CA GLU A 24 9.03 8.79 -1.57
C GLU A 24 9.07 10.21 -1.00
N ASP A 25 8.09 10.59 -0.17
CA ASP A 25 8.13 11.84 0.58
C ASP A 25 9.20 11.74 1.69
N GLY A 26 10.39 12.29 1.40
CA GLY A 26 11.59 12.22 2.25
C GLY A 26 11.47 12.90 3.63
N ALA A 27 10.27 13.33 4.03
CA ALA A 27 9.98 13.95 5.31
C ALA A 27 9.46 12.92 6.33
N THR A 28 10.31 12.05 6.90
CA THR A 28 9.93 11.38 8.16
C THR A 28 11.09 11.10 9.10
N GLY A 29 11.24 11.98 10.08
CA GLY A 29 12.09 11.80 11.26
C GLY A 29 11.54 10.74 12.23
N THR A 30 12.48 10.12 12.94
CA THR A 30 12.37 8.89 13.72
C THR A 30 11.33 8.95 14.86
N ASP A 31 10.55 7.88 14.99
CA ASP A 31 9.85 7.40 16.21
C ASP A 31 8.44 7.91 16.59
N GLN A 32 7.89 8.94 15.94
CA GLN A 32 6.42 9.13 15.79
C GLN A 32 5.92 8.56 14.44
N SER A 33 6.83 7.96 13.68
CA SER A 33 6.74 7.75 12.25
C SER A 33 5.68 6.74 11.83
N SER A 34 5.45 5.64 12.56
CA SER A 34 4.57 4.58 12.04
C SER A 34 3.08 4.93 12.02
N THR A 35 2.59 5.66 13.03
CA THR A 35 1.19 6.13 13.07
C THR A 35 0.99 7.28 12.10
N LEU A 36 1.94 8.21 12.05
CA LEU A 36 1.93 9.33 11.11
C LEU A 36 1.99 8.86 9.65
N PHE A 37 2.90 7.93 9.34
CA PHE A 37 3.05 7.29 8.04
C PHE A 37 1.77 6.58 7.61
N ARG A 38 1.16 5.80 8.51
CA ARG A 38 -0.14 5.14 8.23
C ARG A 38 -1.25 6.15 8.00
N ARG A 39 -1.26 7.26 8.74
CA ARG A 39 -2.23 8.35 8.56
C ARG A 39 -2.04 9.01 7.20
N GLN A 40 -0.80 9.33 6.82
CA GLN A 40 -0.47 9.91 5.50
C GLN A 40 -0.86 8.97 4.37
N ILE A 41 -0.65 7.65 4.50
CA ILE A 41 -1.09 6.67 3.49
C ILE A 41 -2.62 6.69 3.36
N PHE A 42 -3.34 6.76 4.47
CA PHE A 42 -4.81 6.86 4.44
C PHE A 42 -5.27 8.15 3.77
N GLU A 43 -4.68 9.30 4.13
CA GLU A 43 -4.98 10.60 3.51
C GLU A 43 -4.70 10.58 2.00
N ALA A 44 -3.52 10.08 1.60
CA ALA A 44 -3.15 9.92 0.19
C ALA A 44 -4.12 8.99 -0.56
N PHE A 45 -4.53 7.88 0.05
CA PHE A 45 -5.50 6.96 -0.54
C PHE A 45 -6.86 7.62 -0.74
N VAL A 46 -7.39 8.34 0.26
CA VAL A 46 -8.67 9.05 0.15
C VAL A 46 -8.62 10.10 -0.95
N LEU A 47 -7.52 10.86 -1.04
CA LEU A 47 -7.32 11.86 -2.10
C LEU A 47 -7.29 11.22 -3.49
N LEU A 48 -6.61 10.08 -3.64
CA LEU A 48 -6.49 9.36 -4.91
C LEU A 48 -7.78 8.62 -5.31
N ALA A 49 -8.57 8.16 -4.33
CA ALA A 49 -9.84 7.47 -4.57
C ALA A 49 -10.98 8.41 -5.00
N GLY A 50 -10.84 9.73 -4.79
CA GLY A 50 -11.78 10.76 -5.26
C GLY A 50 -13.02 10.95 -4.38
N SER A 51 -14.04 11.65 -4.90
CA SER A 51 -15.29 12.02 -4.22
C SER A 51 -16.14 10.81 -3.80
N ASP A 52 -15.94 9.69 -4.50
CA ASP A 52 -16.55 8.39 -4.19
C ASP A 52 -15.70 7.62 -3.15
N GLY A 53 -14.73 8.34 -2.56
CA GLY A 53 -13.67 7.90 -1.67
C GLY A 53 -14.15 6.79 -0.77
N SER A 54 -13.65 5.60 -1.10
CA SER A 54 -14.16 4.32 -0.61
C SER A 54 -14.50 4.42 0.88
N GLY A 55 -15.66 3.92 1.29
CA GLY A 55 -16.11 3.90 2.70
C GLY A 55 -15.23 3.05 3.64
N ARG A 56 -13.96 2.84 3.28
CA ARG A 56 -12.93 2.14 4.00
C ARG A 56 -12.39 3.03 5.10
N ASN A 57 -12.38 2.50 6.31
CA ASN A 57 -11.71 3.12 7.43
C ASN A 57 -10.21 2.75 7.44
N PRO A 58 -9.36 3.50 8.19
CA PRO A 58 -7.92 3.23 8.27
C PRO A 58 -7.56 1.79 8.69
N GLY A 59 -8.38 1.15 9.53
CA GLY A 59 -8.19 -0.24 9.95
C GLY A 59 -8.34 -1.23 8.81
N ALA A 60 -9.31 -0.99 7.91
CA ALA A 60 -9.52 -1.81 6.73
C ALA A 60 -8.31 -1.74 5.77
N LEU A 61 -7.80 -0.53 5.50
CA LEU A 61 -6.60 -0.33 4.66
C LEU A 61 -5.38 -1.04 5.26
N LYS A 62 -5.14 -0.83 6.56
CA LYS A 62 -4.04 -1.47 7.27
C LYS A 62 -4.11 -3.00 7.14
N SER A 63 -5.30 -3.57 7.36
CA SER A 63 -5.50 -5.02 7.24
C SER A 63 -5.32 -5.52 5.81
N ARG A 64 -5.82 -4.79 4.81
CA ARG A 64 -5.69 -5.15 3.39
C ARG A 64 -4.22 -5.14 2.97
N TRP A 65 -3.49 -4.09 3.34
CA TRP A 65 -2.06 -3.97 3.09
C TRP A 65 -1.27 -5.12 3.71
N SER A 66 -1.43 -5.33 5.03
CA SER A 66 -0.59 -6.29 5.74
C SER A 66 -0.83 -7.75 5.34
N ARG A 67 -2.07 -8.09 4.96
CA ARG A 67 -2.47 -9.50 4.74
C ARG A 67 -2.39 -9.95 3.29
N LEU A 68 -2.46 -9.01 2.34
CA LEU A 68 -2.51 -9.37 0.92
C LEU A 68 -1.45 -8.64 0.12
N ILE A 69 -1.52 -7.30 0.08
CA ILE A 69 -0.67 -6.50 -0.82
C ILE A 69 0.82 -6.63 -0.46
N ASN A 70 1.19 -6.49 0.82
CA ASN A 70 2.59 -6.52 1.22
C ASN A 70 3.26 -7.90 0.98
N PRO A 71 2.62 -9.04 1.31
CA PRO A 71 3.11 -10.36 0.89
C PRO A 71 3.32 -10.49 -0.62
N ASP A 72 2.37 -10.02 -1.44
CA ASP A 72 2.45 -10.12 -2.90
C ASP A 72 3.60 -9.27 -3.47
N VAL A 73 3.76 -8.04 -2.95
CA VAL A 73 4.88 -7.15 -3.31
C VAL A 73 6.23 -7.78 -2.92
N ALA A 74 6.32 -8.39 -1.73
CA ALA A 74 7.54 -9.06 -1.29
C ALA A 74 7.88 -10.27 -2.17
N SER A 75 6.87 -11.06 -2.55
CA SER A 75 7.04 -12.19 -3.47
C SER A 75 7.54 -11.72 -4.84
N TYR A 76 6.92 -10.70 -5.41
CA TYR A 76 7.34 -10.09 -6.67
C TYR A 76 8.79 -9.59 -6.61
N ALA A 77 9.15 -8.85 -5.56
CA ALA A 77 10.50 -8.33 -5.38
C ALA A 77 11.55 -9.45 -5.29
N SER A 78 11.22 -10.55 -4.61
CA SER A 78 12.07 -11.75 -4.54
C SER A 78 12.30 -12.38 -5.91
N CYS A 79 11.22 -12.64 -6.67
CA CYS A 79 11.31 -13.19 -8.01
C CYS A 79 12.10 -12.28 -8.97
N LEU A 80 11.88 -10.96 -8.89
CA LEU A 80 12.61 -9.98 -9.68
C LEU A 80 14.11 -10.01 -9.35
N ALA A 81 14.47 -10.10 -8.07
CA ALA A 81 15.88 -10.20 -7.65
C ALA A 81 16.54 -11.47 -8.21
N SER A 82 15.88 -12.62 -8.13
CA SER A 82 16.37 -13.89 -8.70
C SER A 82 16.63 -13.78 -10.20
N SER A 83 15.67 -13.25 -10.97
CA SER A 83 15.82 -13.10 -12.43
C SER A 83 16.99 -12.19 -12.83
N LYS A 84 17.23 -11.12 -12.07
CA LYS A 84 18.34 -10.19 -12.31
C LYS A 84 19.70 -10.82 -11.98
N ALA A 85 19.77 -11.67 -10.97
CA ALA A 85 20.98 -12.39 -10.58
C ALA A 85 21.38 -13.46 -11.62
N GLU A 86 20.40 -14.18 -12.18
CA GLU A 86 20.62 -15.14 -13.27
C GLU A 86 21.14 -14.46 -14.54
N SER A 87 20.59 -13.29 -14.87
CA SER A 87 21.02 -12.49 -16.03
C SER A 87 22.47 -11.97 -15.93
N HIS A 88 23.03 -11.86 -14.72
CA HIS A 88 24.41 -11.42 -14.47
C HIS A 88 25.41 -12.58 -14.32
N SER A 89 24.95 -13.84 -14.35
CA SER A 89 25.80 -15.02 -14.17
C SER A 89 26.19 -15.71 -15.50
N GLY A 90 26.04 -15.00 -16.63
CA GLY A 90 26.34 -15.48 -17.99
C GLY A 90 27.51 -14.74 -18.63
#